data_AF-A0A1R2CG02-F1
#
_entry.id   AF-A0A1R2CG02-F1
#
_cell.length_a   1.000
_cell.length_b   1.000
_cell.length_c   1.000
_cell.angle_alpha   90.00
_cell.angle_beta   90.00
_cell.angle_gamma   90.00
#
_symmetry.space_group_name_H-M   'P 1'
#
loop_
_entity.id
_entity.type
_entity.pdbx_description
1 polymer ?
#
loop_
_entity_poly.entity_id
_entity_poly.type
_entity_poly.pdbx_seq_one_letter_code
_entity_poly.pdbx_strand_id
1 'polypeptide(L)'
;MDSTFITNIPTHSRKRPLSAKYTYPLSISENITAPVKFTYMNLRPRSSYATPPSRKVAFIQCTTSPNIGPGKYNPPVINPTPSYEFSRCERFGSGNFFAKLFLFKKLTVKDKEKINERIGKNKEDAIKTKEERIKDVGARANKQRIRTQVTQRTKRNLEIEKKNKVSMQIKEKMQKYEYRMRLPELAVIKISWITFASIIALALSCKFKIYQRKIVIKRSMKLLAWFRTMSMCIGKFVRLKVKIKYFKGMRIIRIYLLKYVKLWLKTRRKRNRGNVVKAIEKGLTKCVIGNLIIKWKGKMECIQRLFSVAIFYRISLYESLLSKWNKAEFEIFEKSPNKTHRRRKAISLTNVQHDRGIEGCTSIPTEIKLYYLKKYIKARMNIFLSEYRVYKAHYKSIHRQNLKNRFVLENDNILDYPRPPEKPNLYEELTLSKLEELIFTALKDKDDWQGIVIAQVNRRSKSFKK
;
A
#
# COMPACT_ATOMS: atom_id res chain seq x y z
N MET A 1 41.32 -43.66 55.76
CA MET A 1 40.49 -44.75 55.22
C MET A 1 39.24 -44.11 54.67
N ASP A 2 39.32 -43.84 53.37
CA ASP A 2 38.33 -43.10 52.61
C ASP A 2 37.21 -44.05 52.15
N SER A 3 35.97 -43.73 52.49
CA SER A 3 34.80 -44.31 51.84
C SER A 3 34.06 -43.21 51.07
N THR A 4 34.39 -43.16 49.80
CA THR A 4 33.75 -42.35 48.77
C THR A 4 32.31 -42.80 48.55
N PHE A 5 31.33 -41.99 48.95
CA PHE A 5 29.97 -42.09 48.44
C PHE A 5 29.70 -40.94 47.46
N ILE A 6 29.89 -41.27 46.18
CA ILE A 6 29.43 -40.51 45.03
C ILE A 6 27.91 -40.73 44.94
N THR A 7 27.12 -39.67 45.17
CA THR A 7 25.69 -39.68 44.85
C THR A 7 25.47 -38.86 43.59
N ASN A 8 25.17 -39.59 42.52
CA ASN A 8 24.72 -39.08 41.23
C ASN A 8 23.43 -38.26 41.40
N ILE A 9 23.48 -36.97 41.06
CA ILE A 9 22.27 -36.15 40.92
C ILE A 9 21.73 -36.36 39.50
N PRO A 10 20.49 -36.85 39.33
CA PRO A 10 19.91 -36.99 38.00
C PRO A 10 19.55 -35.61 37.43
N THR A 11 20.12 -35.28 36.28
CA THR A 11 19.72 -34.14 35.46
C THR A 11 18.35 -34.40 34.84
N HIS A 12 17.28 -33.99 35.52
CA HIS A 12 15.97 -33.88 34.87
C HIS A 12 15.99 -32.76 33.84
N SER A 13 15.78 -33.13 32.58
CA SER A 13 15.51 -32.22 31.47
C SER A 13 14.24 -31.40 31.79
N ARG A 14 14.38 -30.08 31.84
CA ARG A 14 13.24 -29.15 31.89
C ARG A 14 12.48 -29.27 30.57
N LYS A 15 11.41 -30.08 30.57
CA LYS A 15 10.34 -29.99 29.58
C LYS A 15 9.81 -28.55 29.58
N ARG A 16 9.85 -27.90 28.41
CA ARG A 16 9.19 -26.61 28.16
C ARG A 16 7.70 -26.79 28.44
N PRO A 17 7.04 -25.89 29.20
CA PRO A 17 5.58 -25.88 29.19
C PRO A 17 5.11 -25.51 27.78
N LEU A 18 4.38 -26.44 27.17
CA LEU A 18 3.58 -26.21 25.96
C LEU A 18 2.73 -24.97 26.17
N SER A 19 2.72 -24.09 25.17
CA SER A 19 1.87 -22.90 25.11
C SER A 19 0.42 -23.29 25.40
N ALA A 20 -0.15 -22.73 26.46
CA ALA A 20 -1.58 -22.74 26.66
C ALA A 20 -2.25 -22.10 25.44
N LYS A 21 -2.95 -22.92 24.65
CA LYS A 21 -3.92 -22.44 23.67
C LYS A 21 -5.01 -21.73 24.47
N TYR A 22 -5.13 -20.42 24.28
CA TYR A 22 -6.29 -19.67 24.74
C TYR A 22 -7.50 -20.14 23.94
N THR A 23 -8.34 -20.96 24.55
CA THR A 23 -9.74 -21.12 24.17
C THR A 23 -10.50 -19.89 24.67
N TYR A 24 -10.99 -19.09 23.74
CA TYR A 24 -11.97 -18.05 24.05
C TYR A 24 -13.33 -18.72 24.35
N PRO A 25 -14.07 -18.31 25.38
CA PRO A 25 -15.47 -18.70 25.52
C PRO A 25 -16.30 -17.98 24.45
N LEU A 26 -17.09 -18.75 23.70
CA LEU A 26 -18.16 -18.23 22.86
C LEU A 26 -19.19 -17.53 23.76
N SER A 27 -19.32 -16.21 23.61
CA SER A 27 -20.51 -15.48 24.04
C SER A 27 -21.43 -15.31 22.84
N ILE A 28 -22.54 -16.04 22.93
CA ILE A 28 -23.82 -15.90 22.25
C ILE A 28 -24.12 -14.44 21.82
N SER A 29 -24.29 -14.21 20.52
CA SER A 29 -25.37 -13.40 19.94
C SER A 29 -25.14 -13.11 18.46
N GLU A 30 -25.50 -14.02 17.53
CA GLU A 30 -25.69 -13.65 16.12
C GLU A 30 -26.81 -14.49 15.48
N ASN A 31 -28.03 -13.96 15.54
CA ASN A 31 -28.97 -14.06 14.43
C ASN A 31 -28.80 -12.75 13.64
N ILE A 32 -28.10 -12.78 12.52
CA ILE A 32 -28.36 -11.99 11.31
C ILE A 32 -27.62 -12.71 10.17
N THR A 33 -28.42 -13.38 9.35
CA THR A 33 -28.04 -14.01 8.09
C THR A 33 -27.78 -12.93 7.04
N ALA A 34 -26.52 -12.79 6.62
CA ALA A 34 -26.17 -12.17 5.34
C ALA A 34 -25.09 -13.05 4.65
N PRO A 35 -25.31 -13.52 3.41
CA PRO A 35 -24.39 -14.48 2.80
C PRO A 35 -23.12 -13.79 2.30
N VAL A 36 -22.00 -14.24 2.85
CA VAL A 36 -20.65 -13.98 2.37
C VAL A 36 -20.48 -14.62 0.99
N LYS A 37 -20.37 -13.79 -0.06
CA LYS A 37 -19.99 -14.25 -1.39
C LYS A 37 -18.50 -14.65 -1.38
N PHE A 38 -18.26 -15.95 -1.33
CA PHE A 38 -16.97 -16.54 -1.66
C PHE A 38 -16.67 -16.30 -3.15
N THR A 39 -15.56 -15.62 -3.44
CA THR A 39 -14.93 -15.58 -4.75
C THR A 39 -14.22 -16.92 -4.99
N TYR A 40 -14.88 -17.84 -5.69
CA TYR A 40 -14.21 -18.99 -6.31
C TYR A 40 -13.74 -18.59 -7.72
N MET A 41 -12.43 -18.57 -7.91
CA MET A 41 -11.84 -18.65 -9.25
C MET A 41 -11.94 -20.10 -9.75
N ASN A 42 -12.45 -20.24 -10.97
CA ASN A 42 -12.22 -21.26 -12.01
C ASN A 42 -11.85 -22.69 -11.58
N LEU A 43 -12.62 -23.66 -12.09
CA LEU A 43 -12.13 -24.90 -12.73
C LEU A 43 -13.31 -25.81 -13.09
N ARG A 44 -13.87 -25.67 -14.31
CA ARG A 44 -14.59 -26.76 -15.02
C ARG A 44 -14.48 -26.61 -16.54
N PRO A 45 -14.60 -27.72 -17.30
CA PRO A 45 -13.73 -28.02 -18.42
C PRO A 45 -14.26 -27.57 -19.78
N ARG A 46 -13.32 -27.46 -20.73
CA ARG A 46 -13.55 -27.33 -22.17
C ARG A 46 -14.27 -28.57 -22.74
N SER A 47 -14.98 -28.32 -23.85
CA SER A 47 -15.76 -29.24 -24.71
C SER A 47 -17.19 -29.47 -24.21
N SER A 48 -18.24 -29.32 -25.01
CA SER A 48 -18.43 -29.81 -26.39
C SER A 48 -19.42 -28.94 -27.20
N TYR A 49 -19.05 -28.68 -28.45
CA TYR A 49 -19.85 -28.36 -29.65
C TYR A 49 -21.33 -27.94 -29.52
N ALA A 50 -21.59 -26.66 -29.83
CA ALA A 50 -22.79 -26.24 -30.54
C ALA A 50 -22.39 -25.15 -31.55
N THR A 51 -22.18 -25.57 -32.80
CA THR A 51 -21.93 -24.67 -33.95
C THR A 51 -23.16 -23.80 -34.21
N PRO A 52 -23.01 -22.48 -34.40
CA PRO A 52 -24.08 -21.65 -34.97
C PRO A 52 -24.27 -21.97 -36.46
N PRO A 53 -25.50 -21.87 -37.01
CA PRO A 53 -25.77 -22.19 -38.40
C PRO A 53 -25.04 -21.23 -39.36
N SER A 54 -24.19 -21.82 -40.19
CA SER A 54 -23.55 -21.20 -41.35
C SER A 54 -24.62 -20.79 -42.38
N ARG A 55 -24.95 -19.50 -42.43
CA ARG A 55 -25.42 -18.86 -43.68
C ARG A 55 -24.27 -18.07 -44.27
N LYS A 56 -23.54 -18.72 -45.19
CA LYS A 56 -22.70 -18.04 -46.18
C LYS A 56 -23.63 -17.21 -47.07
N VAL A 57 -23.67 -15.89 -46.87
CA VAL A 57 -24.01 -14.95 -47.93
C VAL A 57 -22.68 -14.34 -48.35
N ALA A 58 -22.38 -14.45 -49.65
CA ALA A 58 -21.12 -14.01 -50.23
C ALA A 58 -20.86 -12.53 -49.90
N PHE A 59 -19.69 -12.27 -49.30
CA PHE A 59 -19.10 -10.94 -49.25
C PHE A 59 -18.77 -10.54 -50.70
N ILE A 60 -19.59 -9.66 -51.29
CA ILE A 60 -19.17 -8.91 -52.47
C ILE A 60 -18.20 -7.84 -51.96
N GLN A 61 -16.94 -8.00 -52.32
CA GLN A 61 -15.91 -6.99 -52.16
C GLN A 61 -16.29 -5.78 -53.04
N CYS A 62 -16.69 -4.66 -52.43
CA CYS A 62 -16.65 -3.37 -53.11
C CYS A 62 -15.26 -2.76 -52.90
N THR A 63 -14.61 -2.57 -54.04
CA THR A 63 -13.32 -1.95 -54.24
C THR A 63 -13.32 -0.46 -53.84
N THR A 64 -12.30 -0.12 -53.06
CA THR A 64 -11.58 1.17 -52.96
C THR A 64 -12.10 2.40 -53.73
N SER A 65 -12.37 3.50 -52.99
CA SER A 65 -11.85 4.87 -53.28
C SER A 65 -12.11 5.81 -52.06
N PRO A 66 -11.59 7.05 -52.01
CA PRO A 66 -10.48 7.44 -51.14
C PRO A 66 -10.90 8.25 -49.91
N ASN A 67 -10.05 8.17 -48.89
CA ASN A 67 -10.09 8.93 -47.64
C ASN A 67 -10.12 10.46 -47.87
N ILE A 68 -11.16 11.12 -47.36
CA ILE A 68 -11.12 12.54 -47.00
C ILE A 68 -11.74 12.69 -45.60
N GLY A 69 -10.89 12.90 -44.59
CA GLY A 69 -11.27 13.42 -43.27
C GLY A 69 -11.42 12.42 -42.10
N PRO A 70 -11.20 12.86 -40.84
CA PRO A 70 -11.27 12.00 -39.66
C PRO A 70 -12.72 11.90 -39.16
N GLY A 71 -13.45 10.94 -39.71
CA GLY A 71 -14.78 10.60 -39.23
C GLY A 71 -15.35 9.47 -40.08
N LYS A 72 -15.65 8.32 -39.47
CA LYS A 72 -16.39 7.25 -40.13
C LYS A 72 -17.86 7.67 -40.22
N TYR A 73 -18.18 8.49 -41.20
CA TYR A 73 -19.57 8.76 -41.56
C TYR A 73 -20.03 7.60 -42.45
N ASN A 74 -21.04 6.86 -42.01
CA ASN A 74 -21.84 6.10 -42.96
C ASN A 74 -22.50 7.15 -43.86
N PRO A 75 -22.25 7.17 -45.17
CA PRO A 75 -22.98 8.07 -46.03
C PRO A 75 -24.48 7.78 -45.83
N PRO A 76 -25.33 8.81 -45.71
CA PRO A 76 -26.77 8.59 -45.76
C PRO A 76 -27.04 7.83 -47.06
N VAL A 77 -27.78 6.72 -46.96
CA VAL A 77 -28.35 6.09 -48.15
C VAL A 77 -29.27 7.14 -48.75
N ILE A 78 -28.74 7.88 -49.73
CA ILE A 78 -29.51 8.78 -50.57
C ILE A 78 -30.40 7.84 -51.36
N ASN A 79 -31.58 7.56 -50.82
CA ASN A 79 -32.68 7.08 -51.66
C ASN A 79 -32.84 8.16 -52.72
N PRO A 80 -32.63 7.85 -54.01
CA PRO A 80 -32.84 8.83 -55.05
C PRO A 80 -34.27 9.36 -54.91
N THR A 81 -34.39 10.68 -54.90
CA THR A 81 -35.61 11.43 -55.16
C THR A 81 -36.38 10.78 -56.31
N PRO A 82 -37.74 10.80 -56.32
CA PRO A 82 -38.52 9.99 -57.22
C PRO A 82 -38.42 10.56 -58.64
N SER A 83 -37.44 10.08 -59.40
CA SER A 83 -37.52 10.09 -60.85
C SER A 83 -38.67 9.17 -61.23
N TYR A 84 -39.57 9.65 -62.10
CA TYR A 84 -40.67 8.89 -62.67
C TYR A 84 -40.11 7.68 -63.46
N GLU A 85 -39.79 6.60 -62.77
CA GLU A 85 -39.61 5.29 -63.41
C GLU A 85 -41.01 4.71 -63.61
N PHE A 86 -41.46 4.68 -64.86
CA PHE A 86 -42.57 3.82 -65.23
C PHE A 86 -42.18 2.39 -64.85
N SER A 87 -42.92 1.80 -63.90
CA SER A 87 -42.83 0.40 -63.53
C SER A 87 -42.72 -0.47 -64.79
N ARG A 88 -41.53 -1.03 -65.03
CA ARG A 88 -41.31 -2.09 -66.03
C ARG A 88 -41.78 -3.47 -65.53
N CYS A 89 -42.49 -3.54 -64.41
CA CYS A 89 -43.32 -4.70 -64.13
C CYS A 89 -44.51 -4.68 -65.09
N GLU A 90 -44.66 -5.73 -65.90
CA GLU A 90 -45.87 -5.98 -66.67
C GLU A 90 -47.08 -5.76 -65.76
N ARG A 91 -47.98 -4.84 -66.12
CA ARG A 91 -49.19 -4.54 -65.33
C ARG A 91 -50.07 -5.76 -65.10
N PHE A 92 -49.87 -6.81 -65.89
CA PHE A 92 -50.38 -8.15 -65.69
C PHE A 92 -49.21 -9.10 -65.89
N GLY A 93 -48.61 -9.61 -64.80
CA GLY A 93 -47.47 -10.51 -64.92
C GLY A 93 -47.83 -11.70 -65.82
N SER A 94 -47.04 -11.94 -66.87
CA SER A 94 -47.09 -13.16 -67.65
C SER A 94 -46.61 -14.32 -66.78
N GLY A 95 -47.54 -14.92 -66.05
CA GLY A 95 -47.25 -16.01 -65.13
C GLY A 95 -48.50 -16.33 -64.33
N ASN A 96 -48.69 -17.59 -64.01
CA ASN A 96 -49.86 -18.17 -63.34
C ASN A 96 -50.16 -17.59 -61.92
N PHE A 97 -49.69 -16.41 -61.56
CA PHE A 97 -49.88 -15.77 -60.26
C PHE A 97 -51.36 -15.38 -60.01
N PHE A 98 -51.99 -14.64 -60.93
CA PHE A 98 -53.42 -14.33 -60.84
C PHE A 98 -54.29 -15.57 -61.03
N ALA A 99 -53.88 -16.50 -61.90
CA ALA A 99 -54.56 -17.78 -62.08
C ALA A 99 -54.51 -18.66 -60.81
N LYS A 100 -53.38 -18.72 -60.08
CA LYS A 100 -53.26 -19.43 -58.79
C LYS A 100 -54.02 -18.74 -57.66
N LEU A 101 -54.05 -17.40 -57.63
CA LEU A 101 -54.70 -16.65 -56.55
C LEU A 101 -56.23 -16.64 -56.67
N PHE A 102 -56.78 -16.63 -57.89
CA PHE A 102 -58.22 -16.44 -58.11
C PHE A 102 -58.91 -17.59 -58.85
N LEU A 103 -58.25 -18.31 -59.76
CA LEU A 103 -58.89 -19.36 -60.59
C LEU A 103 -58.72 -20.79 -60.04
N PHE A 104 -57.67 -21.08 -59.26
CA PHE A 104 -57.38 -22.45 -58.77
C PHE A 104 -57.19 -22.58 -57.26
N LYS A 105 -57.71 -21.63 -56.46
CA LYS A 105 -57.71 -21.78 -55.00
C LYS A 105 -58.76 -22.84 -54.63
N LYS A 106 -58.32 -24.08 -54.36
CA LYS A 106 -59.19 -25.11 -53.76
C LYS A 106 -59.81 -24.52 -52.50
N LEU A 107 -61.13 -24.33 -52.50
CA LEU A 107 -61.82 -23.76 -51.34
C LEU A 107 -61.64 -24.70 -50.15
N THR A 108 -61.07 -24.17 -49.08
CA THR A 108 -61.03 -24.89 -47.81
C THR A 108 -62.44 -25.05 -47.27
N VAL A 109 -62.67 -26.04 -46.39
CA VAL A 109 -64.00 -26.28 -45.77
C VAL A 109 -64.54 -25.00 -45.13
N LYS A 110 -63.68 -24.24 -44.46
CA LYS A 110 -64.01 -22.93 -43.86
C LYS A 110 -64.40 -21.87 -44.89
N ASP A 111 -63.80 -21.88 -46.08
CA ASP A 111 -64.17 -20.94 -47.15
C ASP A 111 -65.53 -21.30 -47.75
N LYS A 112 -65.84 -22.60 -47.89
CA LYS A 112 -67.17 -23.07 -48.32
C LYS A 112 -68.26 -22.72 -47.31
N GLU A 113 -68.01 -22.92 -46.02
CA GLU A 113 -68.92 -22.50 -44.93
C GLU A 113 -69.21 -20.99 -45.00
N LYS A 114 -68.17 -20.16 -45.13
CA LYS A 114 -68.34 -18.70 -45.27
C LYS A 114 -69.12 -18.29 -46.52
N ILE A 115 -68.95 -19.02 -47.62
CA ILE A 115 -69.72 -18.76 -48.85
C ILE A 115 -71.18 -19.17 -48.66
N ASN A 116 -71.44 -20.33 -48.06
CA ASN A 116 -72.80 -20.77 -47.74
C ASN A 116 -73.49 -19.82 -46.77
N GLU A 117 -72.80 -19.30 -45.76
CA GLU A 117 -73.31 -18.26 -44.87
C GLU A 117 -73.63 -16.96 -45.63
N ARG A 118 -72.79 -16.53 -46.58
CA ARG A 118 -73.06 -15.34 -47.41
C ARG A 118 -74.25 -15.57 -48.35
N ILE A 119 -74.35 -16.73 -48.97
CA ILE A 119 -75.48 -17.10 -49.82
C ILE A 119 -76.77 -17.15 -49.00
N GLY A 120 -76.74 -17.75 -47.81
CA GLY A 120 -77.86 -17.76 -46.87
C GLY A 120 -78.31 -16.34 -46.51
N LYS A 121 -77.37 -15.48 -46.09
CA LYS A 121 -77.67 -14.07 -45.79
C LYS A 121 -78.20 -13.28 -46.98
N ASN A 122 -77.68 -13.54 -48.18
CA ASN A 122 -78.16 -12.88 -49.40
C ASN A 122 -79.60 -13.31 -49.76
N LYS A 123 -79.95 -14.59 -49.54
CA LYS A 123 -81.32 -15.08 -49.71
C LYS A 123 -82.26 -14.45 -48.69
N GLU A 124 -81.85 -14.35 -47.43
CA GLU A 124 -82.60 -13.67 -46.37
C GLU A 124 -82.79 -12.16 -46.67
N ASP A 125 -81.73 -11.48 -47.12
CA ASP A 125 -81.78 -10.06 -47.51
C ASP A 125 -82.66 -9.83 -48.76
N ALA A 126 -82.80 -10.82 -49.65
CA ALA A 126 -83.63 -10.76 -50.85
C ALA A 126 -85.15 -10.78 -50.54
N ILE A 127 -85.56 -11.29 -49.38
CA ILE A 127 -86.96 -11.39 -48.96
C ILE A 127 -87.43 -10.11 -48.24
N LYS A 128 -86.49 -9.28 -47.74
CA LYS A 128 -86.79 -8.03 -47.01
C LYS A 128 -87.36 -6.93 -47.90
N THR A 129 -88.22 -6.09 -47.31
CA THR A 129 -88.79 -4.90 -47.96
C THR A 129 -87.75 -3.78 -48.17
N LYS A 130 -88.02 -2.85 -49.09
CA LYS A 130 -87.10 -1.74 -49.43
C LYS A 130 -86.74 -0.88 -48.21
N GLU A 131 -87.69 -0.61 -47.34
CA GLU A 131 -87.48 0.20 -46.13
C GLU A 131 -86.59 -0.49 -45.10
N GLU A 132 -86.77 -1.81 -44.91
CA GLU A 132 -85.92 -2.62 -44.03
C GLU A 132 -84.48 -2.66 -44.53
N ARG A 133 -84.28 -2.78 -45.85
CA ARG A 133 -82.93 -2.73 -46.45
C ARG A 133 -82.25 -1.38 -46.22
N ILE A 134 -82.98 -0.27 -46.33
CA ILE A 134 -82.44 1.07 -46.07
C ILE A 134 -82.05 1.22 -44.60
N LYS A 135 -82.88 0.75 -43.67
CA LYS A 135 -82.58 0.72 -42.22
C LYS A 135 -81.34 -0.14 -41.92
N ASP A 136 -81.23 -1.32 -42.54
CA ASP A 136 -80.08 -2.22 -42.37
C ASP A 136 -78.78 -1.61 -42.93
N VAL A 137 -78.83 -0.94 -44.08
CA VAL A 137 -77.67 -0.23 -44.65
C VAL A 137 -77.27 0.95 -43.76
N GLY A 138 -78.24 1.73 -43.26
CA GLY A 138 -78.01 2.79 -42.29
C GLY A 138 -77.38 2.29 -40.99
N ALA A 139 -77.87 1.18 -40.46
CA ALA A 139 -77.30 0.53 -39.28
C ALA A 139 -75.88 -0.01 -39.53
N ARG A 140 -75.62 -0.61 -40.70
CA ARG A 140 -74.27 -1.05 -41.11
C ARG A 140 -73.30 0.14 -41.25
N ALA A 141 -73.73 1.23 -41.87
CA ALA A 141 -72.93 2.45 -42.01
C ALA A 141 -72.64 3.11 -40.65
N ASN A 142 -73.63 3.19 -39.76
CA ASN A 142 -73.45 3.71 -38.42
C ASN A 142 -72.49 2.83 -37.59
N LYS A 143 -72.66 1.51 -37.64
CA LYS A 143 -71.74 0.55 -37.01
C LYS A 143 -70.31 0.70 -37.54
N GLN A 144 -70.14 0.94 -38.84
CA GLN A 144 -68.83 1.18 -39.43
C GLN A 144 -68.22 2.51 -38.96
N ARG A 145 -69.01 3.59 -38.87
CA ARG A 145 -68.57 4.89 -38.32
C ARG A 145 -68.12 4.76 -36.86
N ILE A 146 -68.91 4.11 -36.03
CA ILE A 146 -68.56 3.83 -34.62
C ILE A 146 -67.26 3.02 -34.55
N ARG A 147 -67.12 1.96 -35.35
CA ARG A 147 -65.88 1.17 -35.43
C ARG A 147 -64.68 2.03 -35.81
N THR A 148 -64.80 2.86 -36.84
CA THR A 148 -63.69 3.75 -37.24
C THR A 148 -63.32 4.75 -36.15
N GLN A 149 -64.29 5.34 -35.45
CA GLN A 149 -64.03 6.25 -34.33
C GLN A 149 -63.33 5.54 -33.17
N VAL A 150 -63.78 4.33 -32.81
CA VAL A 150 -63.13 3.50 -31.80
C VAL A 150 -61.71 3.17 -32.23
N THR A 151 -61.48 2.72 -33.46
CA THR A 151 -60.14 2.42 -33.97
C THR A 151 -59.22 3.64 -33.95
N GLN A 152 -59.71 4.82 -34.32
CA GLN A 152 -58.93 6.06 -34.28
C GLN A 152 -58.58 6.46 -32.84
N ARG A 153 -59.53 6.38 -31.90
CA ARG A 153 -59.27 6.64 -30.47
C ARG A 153 -58.25 5.65 -29.90
N THR A 154 -58.41 4.36 -30.19
CA THR A 154 -57.48 3.33 -29.74
C THR A 154 -56.08 3.54 -30.32
N LYS A 155 -55.95 3.91 -31.61
CA LYS A 155 -54.66 4.22 -32.22
C LYS A 155 -53.98 5.41 -31.54
N ARG A 156 -54.71 6.50 -31.29
CA ARG A 156 -54.17 7.67 -30.57
C ARG A 156 -53.74 7.32 -29.14
N ASN A 157 -54.54 6.55 -28.42
CA ASN A 157 -54.21 6.10 -27.06
C ASN A 157 -52.94 5.23 -27.06
N LEU A 158 -52.80 4.31 -28.00
CA LEU A 158 -51.59 3.49 -28.16
C LEU A 158 -50.36 4.33 -28.49
N GLU A 159 -50.49 5.35 -29.33
CA GLU A 159 -49.39 6.27 -29.64
C GLU A 159 -48.96 7.08 -28.42
N ILE A 160 -49.92 7.58 -27.63
CA ILE A 160 -49.65 8.30 -26.36
C ILE A 160 -48.97 7.35 -25.36
N GLU A 161 -49.48 6.14 -25.20
CA GLU A 161 -48.91 5.15 -24.28
C GLU A 161 -47.47 4.77 -24.69
N LYS A 162 -47.21 4.61 -26.00
CA LYS A 162 -45.85 4.38 -26.51
C LYS A 162 -44.92 5.55 -26.19
N LYS A 163 -45.36 6.80 -26.42
CA LYS A 163 -44.59 8.00 -26.07
C LYS A 163 -44.29 8.08 -24.57
N ASN A 164 -45.28 7.77 -23.73
CA ASN A 164 -45.13 7.76 -22.27
C ASN A 164 -44.17 6.66 -21.79
N LYS A 165 -44.21 5.47 -22.40
CA LYS A 165 -43.23 4.40 -22.09
C LYS A 165 -41.81 4.84 -22.43
N VAL A 166 -41.61 5.47 -23.59
CA VAL A 166 -40.29 5.97 -24.01
C VAL A 166 -39.81 7.09 -23.08
N SER A 167 -40.68 8.06 -22.72
CA SER A 167 -40.30 9.14 -21.81
C SER A 167 -39.96 8.65 -20.41
N MET A 168 -40.69 7.65 -19.88
CA MET A 168 -40.36 7.00 -18.61
C MET A 168 -38.99 6.30 -18.67
N GLN A 169 -38.71 5.55 -19.74
CA GLN A 169 -37.40 4.91 -19.89
C GLN A 169 -36.25 5.92 -19.97
N ILE A 170 -36.46 7.05 -20.64
CA ILE A 170 -35.47 8.14 -20.70
C ILE A 170 -35.27 8.75 -19.30
N LYS A 171 -36.37 9.02 -18.58
CA LYS A 171 -36.32 9.55 -17.21
C LYS A 171 -35.55 8.62 -16.27
N GLU A 172 -35.82 7.32 -16.31
CA GLU A 172 -35.09 6.33 -15.52
C GLU A 172 -33.60 6.27 -15.88
N LYS A 173 -33.26 6.36 -17.18
CA LYS A 173 -31.86 6.40 -17.62
C LYS A 173 -31.15 7.65 -17.10
N MET A 174 -31.80 8.81 -17.15
CA MET A 174 -31.25 10.05 -16.61
C MET A 174 -31.05 9.98 -15.10
N GLN A 175 -32.03 9.46 -14.35
CA GLN A 175 -31.90 9.26 -12.90
C GLN A 175 -30.75 8.30 -12.55
N LYS A 176 -30.62 7.18 -13.28
CA LYS A 176 -29.50 6.24 -13.09
C LYS A 176 -28.15 6.88 -13.43
N TYR A 177 -28.11 7.76 -14.43
CA TYR A 177 -26.91 8.48 -14.80
C TYR A 177 -26.51 9.53 -13.75
N GLU A 178 -27.45 10.35 -13.29
CA GLU A 178 -27.24 11.32 -12.20
C GLU A 178 -26.77 10.62 -10.93
N TYR A 179 -27.40 9.50 -10.58
CA TYR A 179 -26.96 8.68 -9.45
C TYR A 179 -25.51 8.21 -9.60
N ARG A 180 -25.14 7.69 -10.78
CA ARG A 180 -23.77 7.24 -11.07
C ARG A 180 -22.76 8.39 -10.99
N MET A 181 -23.14 9.59 -11.41
CA MET A 181 -22.29 10.78 -11.30
C MET A 181 -22.09 11.23 -9.85
N ARG A 182 -23.08 11.03 -8.97
CA ARG A 182 -23.01 11.36 -7.53
C ARG A 182 -22.41 10.26 -6.65
N LEU A 183 -22.26 9.03 -7.16
CA LEU A 183 -21.59 7.93 -6.44
C LEU A 183 -20.21 8.30 -5.84
N PRO A 184 -19.29 8.99 -6.54
CA PRO A 184 -18.03 9.39 -5.94
C PRO A 184 -18.20 10.33 -4.73
N GLU A 185 -19.12 11.30 -4.81
CA GLU A 185 -19.41 12.22 -3.71
C GLU A 185 -20.00 11.47 -2.50
N LEU A 186 -20.95 10.57 -2.73
CA LEU A 186 -21.52 9.71 -1.70
C LEU A 186 -20.48 8.78 -1.07
N ALA A 187 -19.52 8.29 -1.85
CA ALA A 187 -18.41 7.48 -1.35
C ALA A 187 -17.50 8.27 -0.42
N VAL A 188 -17.18 9.53 -0.77
CA VAL A 188 -16.40 10.44 0.09
C VAL A 188 -17.14 10.72 1.40
N ILE A 189 -18.45 11.00 1.33
CA ILE A 189 -19.29 11.20 2.53
C ILE A 189 -19.30 9.94 3.40
N LYS A 190 -19.49 8.76 2.80
CA LYS A 190 -19.48 7.47 3.52
C LYS A 190 -18.14 7.22 4.20
N ILE A 191 -17.01 7.42 3.50
CA ILE A 191 -15.67 7.27 4.07
C ILE A 191 -15.50 8.24 5.25
N SER A 192 -15.93 9.49 5.08
CA SER A 192 -15.84 10.53 6.13
C SER A 192 -16.63 10.12 7.39
N TRP A 193 -17.85 9.62 7.24
CA TRP A 193 -18.65 9.10 8.36
C TRP A 193 -18.01 7.89 9.05
N ILE A 194 -17.45 6.94 8.28
CA ILE A 194 -16.74 5.79 8.84
C ILE A 194 -15.50 6.26 9.62
N THR A 195 -14.73 7.19 9.07
CA THR A 195 -13.55 7.73 9.77
C THR A 195 -13.95 8.45 11.05
N PHE A 196 -15.01 9.25 11.03
CA PHE A 196 -15.52 9.94 12.22
C PHE A 196 -15.97 8.95 13.30
N ALA A 197 -16.76 7.94 12.93
CA ALA A 197 -17.19 6.89 13.83
C ALA A 197 -16.00 6.10 14.42
N SER A 198 -14.97 5.82 13.60
CA SER A 198 -13.77 5.12 14.04
C SER A 198 -12.97 5.91 15.08
N ILE A 199 -12.86 7.24 14.92
CA ILE A 199 -12.17 8.13 15.86
C ILE A 199 -12.91 8.14 17.20
N ILE A 200 -14.23 8.26 17.18
CA ILE A 200 -15.06 8.22 18.40
C ILE A 200 -14.92 6.87 19.10
N ALA A 201 -15.02 5.76 18.35
CA ALA A 201 -14.88 4.41 18.89
C ALA A 201 -13.50 4.19 19.53
N LEU A 202 -12.44 4.70 18.91
CA LEU A 202 -11.07 4.62 19.43
C LEU A 202 -10.93 5.44 20.72
N ALA A 203 -11.46 6.66 20.76
CA ALA A 203 -11.43 7.50 21.94
C ALA A 203 -12.17 6.85 23.14
N LEU A 204 -13.36 6.28 22.90
CA LEU A 204 -14.12 5.55 23.91
C LEU A 204 -13.38 4.30 24.39
N SER A 205 -12.81 3.53 23.46
CA SER A 205 -12.01 2.33 23.78
C SER A 205 -10.79 2.67 24.63
N CYS A 206 -10.09 3.76 24.32
CA CYS A 206 -8.97 4.26 25.12
C CYS A 206 -9.42 4.67 26.52
N LYS A 207 -10.52 5.43 26.65
CA LYS A 207 -11.09 5.83 27.95
C LYS A 207 -11.45 4.60 28.79
N PHE A 208 -12.08 3.60 28.19
CA PHE A 208 -12.43 2.34 28.86
C PHE A 208 -11.20 1.55 29.30
N LYS A 209 -10.17 1.42 28.46
CA LYS A 209 -8.90 0.74 28.83
C LYS A 209 -8.20 1.44 29.99
N ILE A 210 -8.17 2.78 30.01
CA ILE A 210 -7.61 3.54 31.13
C ILE A 210 -8.39 3.28 32.42
N TYR A 211 -9.73 3.27 32.34
CA TYR A 211 -10.59 2.98 33.48
C TYR A 211 -10.34 1.56 34.04
N GLN A 212 -10.31 0.55 33.18
CA GLN A 212 -10.00 -0.83 33.57
C GLN A 212 -8.61 -0.96 34.21
N ARG A 213 -7.59 -0.29 33.65
CA ARG A 213 -6.24 -0.27 34.23
C ARG A 213 -6.24 0.32 35.64
N LYS A 214 -6.97 1.41 35.88
CA LYS A 214 -7.13 2.01 37.22
C LYS A 214 -7.78 1.03 38.21
N ILE A 215 -8.82 0.29 37.78
CA ILE A 215 -9.46 -0.74 38.62
C ILE A 215 -8.48 -1.85 38.97
N VAL A 216 -7.74 -2.37 38.00
CA VAL A 216 -6.74 -3.44 38.23
C VAL A 216 -5.67 -2.98 39.22
N ILE A 217 -5.15 -1.77 39.07
CA ILE A 217 -4.16 -1.20 40.01
C ILE A 217 -4.77 -1.08 41.42
N LYS A 218 -6.03 -0.61 41.55
CA LYS A 218 -6.69 -0.52 42.85
C LYS A 218 -6.86 -1.90 43.50
N ARG A 219 -7.23 -2.92 42.73
CA ARG A 219 -7.35 -4.31 43.20
C ARG A 219 -5.99 -4.89 43.60
N SER A 220 -4.95 -4.69 42.80
CA SER A 220 -3.61 -5.18 43.11
C SER A 220 -3.03 -4.52 44.37
N MET A 221 -3.26 -3.22 44.56
CA MET A 221 -2.84 -2.51 45.78
C MET A 221 -3.56 -3.03 47.03
N LYS A 222 -4.88 -3.30 46.95
CA LYS A 222 -5.63 -3.94 48.04
C LYS A 222 -5.07 -5.33 48.36
N LEU A 223 -4.82 -6.14 47.34
CA LEU A 223 -4.25 -7.49 47.49
C LEU A 223 -2.85 -7.42 48.12
N LEU A 224 -2.01 -6.48 47.69
CA LEU A 224 -0.67 -6.28 48.24
C LEU A 224 -0.71 -5.82 49.71
N ALA A 225 -1.65 -4.94 50.06
CA ALA A 225 -1.89 -4.53 51.45
C ALA A 225 -2.32 -5.73 52.31
N TRP A 226 -3.24 -6.56 51.81
CA TRP A 226 -3.65 -7.79 52.49
C TRP A 226 -2.48 -8.76 52.66
N PHE A 227 -1.68 -9.01 51.62
CA PHE A 227 -0.47 -9.83 51.70
C PHE A 227 0.54 -9.28 52.71
N ARG A 228 0.73 -7.96 52.77
CA ARG A 228 1.59 -7.32 53.77
C ARG A 228 1.07 -7.58 55.18
N THR A 229 -0.23 -7.43 55.43
CA THR A 229 -0.84 -7.71 56.73
C THR A 229 -0.67 -9.18 57.12
N MET A 230 -0.95 -10.11 56.19
CA MET A 230 -0.75 -11.54 56.41
C MET A 230 0.73 -11.87 56.69
N SER A 231 1.66 -11.28 55.94
CA SER A 231 3.09 -11.43 56.16
C SER A 231 3.53 -10.90 57.53
N MET A 232 2.98 -9.76 57.97
CA MET A 232 3.21 -9.22 59.31
C MET A 232 2.65 -10.14 60.39
N CYS A 233 1.45 -10.70 60.21
CA CYS A 233 0.85 -11.67 61.13
C CYS A 233 1.71 -12.93 61.24
N ILE A 234 2.11 -13.52 60.11
CA ILE A 234 3.02 -14.67 60.07
C ILE A 234 4.35 -14.32 60.77
N GLY A 235 4.91 -13.14 60.49
CA GLY A 235 6.12 -12.65 61.15
C GLY A 235 5.96 -12.49 62.67
N LYS A 236 4.81 -12.00 63.14
CA LYS A 236 4.47 -11.93 64.57
C LYS A 236 4.34 -13.32 65.18
N PHE A 237 3.68 -14.26 64.52
CA PHE A 237 3.58 -15.66 64.97
C PHE A 237 4.94 -16.34 65.05
N VAL A 238 5.81 -16.14 64.04
CA VAL A 238 7.18 -16.66 64.06
C VAL A 238 7.96 -16.04 65.21
N ARG A 239 7.88 -14.72 65.43
CA ARG A 239 8.50 -14.05 66.58
C ARG A 239 7.97 -14.57 67.91
N LEU A 240 6.66 -14.81 68.02
CA LEU A 240 6.02 -15.36 69.22
C LEU A 240 6.53 -16.79 69.49
N LYS A 241 6.57 -17.64 68.47
CA LYS A 241 7.13 -19.01 68.54
C LYS A 241 8.60 -18.99 68.96
N VAL A 242 9.39 -18.07 68.40
CA VAL A 242 10.79 -17.86 68.81
C VAL A 242 10.87 -17.35 70.25
N LYS A 243 10.00 -16.44 70.69
CA LYS A 243 9.95 -15.92 72.06
C LYS A 243 9.58 -17.01 73.06
N ILE A 244 8.62 -17.88 72.73
CA ILE A 244 8.23 -19.05 73.54
C ILE A 244 9.37 -20.06 73.62
N LYS A 245 10.01 -20.37 72.48
CA LYS A 245 11.21 -21.22 72.45
C LYS A 245 12.39 -20.58 73.20
N TYR A 246 12.54 -19.26 73.13
CA TYR A 246 13.55 -18.50 73.84
C TYR A 246 13.30 -18.45 75.34
N PHE A 247 12.06 -18.33 75.81
CA PHE A 247 11.76 -18.42 77.25
C PHE A 247 11.99 -19.83 77.80
N LYS A 248 11.57 -20.87 77.06
CA LYS A 248 11.88 -22.27 77.40
C LYS A 248 13.39 -22.53 77.39
N GLY A 249 14.09 -22.01 76.37
CA GLY A 249 15.54 -22.15 76.22
C GLY A 249 16.33 -21.31 77.23
N MET A 250 15.95 -20.08 77.53
CA MET A 250 16.61 -19.22 78.52
C MET A 250 16.48 -19.76 79.92
N ARG A 251 15.40 -20.47 80.28
CA ARG A 251 15.32 -21.13 81.59
C ARG A 251 16.45 -22.16 81.78
N ILE A 252 16.89 -22.80 80.69
CA ILE A 252 17.94 -23.83 80.66
C ILE A 252 19.33 -23.22 80.39
N ILE A 253 19.40 -22.19 79.54
CA ILE A 253 20.63 -21.56 79.05
C ILE A 253 21.17 -20.47 79.99
N ARG A 254 20.30 -19.81 80.79
CA ARG A 254 20.67 -18.67 81.66
C ARG A 254 21.70 -19.05 82.73
N ILE A 255 21.86 -20.33 83.05
CA ILE A 255 22.83 -20.81 84.04
C ILE A 255 24.23 -21.06 83.43
N TYR A 256 24.35 -21.52 82.16
CA TYR A 256 25.65 -21.99 81.65
C TYR A 256 26.12 -21.50 80.25
N LEU A 257 25.25 -20.94 79.38
CA LEU A 257 25.62 -20.73 77.96
C LEU A 257 25.58 -19.27 77.46
N LEU A 258 25.31 -18.29 78.33
CA LEU A 258 25.08 -16.90 77.94
C LEU A 258 26.24 -16.27 77.14
N LYS A 259 27.49 -16.60 77.48
CA LYS A 259 28.70 -16.06 76.83
C LYS A 259 28.88 -16.60 75.41
N TYR A 260 28.72 -17.91 75.23
CA TYR A 260 28.82 -18.58 73.92
C TYR A 260 27.68 -18.20 72.97
N VAL A 261 26.47 -18.03 73.50
CA VAL A 261 25.31 -17.59 72.70
C VAL A 261 25.47 -16.14 72.22
N LYS A 262 26.01 -15.23 73.04
CA LYS A 262 26.34 -13.86 72.62
C LYS A 262 27.37 -13.85 71.49
N LEU A 263 28.41 -14.69 71.59
CA LEU A 263 29.44 -14.81 70.55
C LEU A 263 28.84 -15.34 69.24
N TRP A 264 28.04 -16.41 69.31
CA TRP A 264 27.36 -16.98 68.14
C TRP A 264 26.39 -16.00 67.49
N LEU A 265 25.61 -15.25 68.27
CA LEU A 265 24.73 -14.18 67.76
C LEU A 265 25.51 -13.09 67.06
N LYS A 266 26.65 -12.66 67.61
CA LYS A 266 27.53 -11.65 67.00
C LYS A 266 28.08 -12.14 65.65
N THR A 267 28.54 -13.39 65.59
CA THR A 267 29.06 -14.01 64.36
C THR A 267 27.96 -14.20 63.31
N ARG A 268 26.77 -14.66 63.73
CA ARG A 268 25.62 -14.83 62.83
C ARG A 268 25.11 -13.50 62.29
N ARG A 269 25.08 -12.44 63.12
CA ARG A 269 24.70 -11.08 62.70
C ARG A 269 25.70 -10.51 61.70
N LYS A 270 27.01 -10.72 61.92
CA LYS A 270 28.07 -10.32 60.98
C LYS A 270 27.91 -11.05 59.63
N ARG A 271 27.69 -12.37 59.64
CA ARG A 271 27.48 -13.18 58.44
C ARG A 271 26.23 -12.76 57.67
N ASN A 272 25.11 -12.56 58.36
CA ASN A 272 23.87 -12.12 57.73
C ASN A 272 23.97 -10.69 57.18
N ARG A 273 24.65 -9.78 57.88
CA ARG A 273 24.93 -8.42 57.36
C ARG A 273 25.75 -8.51 56.06
N GLY A 274 26.77 -9.36 56.02
CA GLY A 274 27.55 -9.61 54.80
C GLY A 274 26.70 -10.17 53.65
N ASN A 275 25.81 -11.12 53.93
CA ASN A 275 24.91 -11.69 52.92
C ASN A 275 23.91 -10.66 52.37
N VAL A 276 23.37 -9.79 53.23
CA VAL A 276 22.45 -8.70 52.81
C VAL A 276 23.19 -7.67 51.96
N VAL A 277 24.39 -7.25 52.37
CA VAL A 277 25.23 -6.34 51.58
C VAL A 277 25.54 -6.94 50.21
N LYS A 278 26.00 -8.20 50.15
CA LYS A 278 26.24 -8.90 48.89
C LYS A 278 25.00 -9.03 48.02
N ALA A 279 23.82 -9.24 48.62
CA ALA A 279 22.55 -9.32 47.87
C ALA A 279 22.14 -7.95 47.30
N ILE A 280 22.33 -6.87 48.07
CA ILE A 280 22.09 -5.49 47.62
C ILE A 280 23.09 -5.13 46.51
N GLU A 281 24.37 -5.42 46.69
CA GLU A 281 25.41 -5.24 45.66
C GLU A 281 25.08 -6.03 44.40
N LYS A 282 24.66 -7.29 44.52
CA LYS A 282 24.25 -8.13 43.38
C LYS A 282 22.99 -7.59 42.69
N GLY A 283 22.04 -7.06 43.44
CA GLY A 283 20.84 -6.41 42.91
C GLY A 283 21.18 -5.11 42.17
N LEU A 284 22.00 -4.26 42.77
CA LEU A 284 22.47 -3.00 42.19
C LEU A 284 23.32 -3.25 40.94
N THR A 285 24.32 -4.13 41.01
CA THR A 285 25.18 -4.47 39.88
C THR A 285 24.40 -5.09 38.73
N LYS A 286 23.46 -6.02 38.99
CA LYS A 286 22.63 -6.61 37.92
C LYS A 286 21.76 -5.57 37.22
N CYS A 287 21.16 -4.64 37.96
CA CYS A 287 20.35 -3.56 37.39
C CYS A 287 21.21 -2.53 36.63
N VAL A 288 22.39 -2.15 37.17
CA VAL A 288 23.31 -1.19 36.55
C VAL A 288 23.93 -1.76 35.28
N ILE A 289 24.39 -3.02 35.31
CA ILE A 289 24.96 -3.72 34.15
C ILE A 289 23.88 -3.88 33.06
N GLY A 290 22.66 -4.26 33.41
CA GLY A 290 21.55 -4.35 32.46
C GLY A 290 21.27 -3.00 31.78
N ASN A 291 21.19 -1.92 32.56
CA ASN A 291 21.01 -0.57 32.02
C ASN A 291 22.19 -0.13 31.15
N LEU A 292 23.42 -0.51 31.50
CA LEU A 292 24.62 -0.20 30.74
C LEU A 292 24.64 -0.94 29.41
N ILE A 293 24.26 -2.23 29.40
CA ILE A 293 24.09 -3.04 28.17
C ILE A 293 23.03 -2.42 27.26
N ILE A 294 21.88 -1.99 27.81
CA ILE A 294 20.81 -1.36 27.02
C ILE A 294 21.29 -0.03 26.43
N LYS A 295 21.94 0.83 27.23
CA LYS A 295 22.51 2.09 26.75
C LYS A 295 23.57 1.86 25.67
N TRP A 296 24.41 0.85 25.85
CA TRP A 296 25.46 0.51 24.90
C TRP A 296 24.88 -0.04 23.59
N LYS A 297 23.90 -0.95 23.67
CA LYS A 297 23.15 -1.45 22.52
C LYS A 297 22.48 -0.32 21.76
N GLY A 298 21.80 0.59 22.44
CA GLY A 298 21.17 1.76 21.80
C GLY A 298 22.17 2.68 21.11
N LYS A 299 23.36 2.90 21.70
CA LYS A 299 24.45 3.63 21.04
C LYS A 299 24.97 2.90 19.81
N MET A 300 25.16 1.59 19.88
CA MET A 300 25.62 0.79 18.74
C MET A 300 24.61 0.79 17.59
N GLU A 301 23.32 0.62 17.88
CA GLU A 301 22.25 0.73 16.87
C GLU A 301 22.20 2.12 16.22
N CYS A 302 22.37 3.18 17.01
CA CYS A 302 22.45 4.54 16.49
C CYS A 302 23.65 4.71 15.55
N ILE A 303 24.83 4.25 15.96
CA ILE A 303 26.04 4.27 15.13
C ILE A 303 25.82 3.48 13.84
N GLN A 304 25.24 2.27 13.90
CA GLN A 304 24.94 1.46 12.72
C GLN A 304 23.98 2.16 11.76
N ARG A 305 22.88 2.75 12.26
CA ARG A 305 21.94 3.51 11.43
C ARG A 305 22.61 4.70 10.76
N LEU A 306 23.41 5.46 11.51
CA LEU A 306 24.17 6.59 10.97
C LEU A 306 25.17 6.13 9.89
N PHE A 307 25.84 4.99 10.08
CA PHE A 307 26.70 4.42 9.06
C PHE A 307 25.93 4.00 7.81
N SER A 308 24.80 3.32 7.94
CA SER A 308 23.97 2.92 6.79
C SER A 308 23.53 4.14 5.97
N VAL A 309 23.07 5.19 6.65
CA VAL A 309 22.66 6.45 6.01
C VAL A 309 23.86 7.17 5.38
N ALA A 310 25.00 7.23 6.07
CA ALA A 310 26.21 7.85 5.54
C ALA A 310 26.78 7.10 4.32
N ILE A 311 26.71 5.77 4.31
CA ILE A 311 27.10 4.94 3.16
C ILE A 311 26.19 5.25 1.98
N PHE A 312 24.87 5.30 2.19
CA PHE A 312 23.91 5.63 1.14
C PHE A 312 24.16 7.03 0.54
N TYR A 313 24.28 8.07 1.37
CA TYR A 313 24.60 9.42 0.89
C TYR A 313 25.94 9.50 0.19
N ARG A 314 26.95 8.78 0.68
CA ARG A 314 28.26 8.71 0.04
C ARG A 314 28.15 8.10 -1.36
N ILE A 315 27.44 6.98 -1.51
CA ILE A 315 27.22 6.33 -2.80
C ILE A 315 26.50 7.29 -3.75
N SER A 316 25.38 7.87 -3.31
CA SER A 316 24.58 8.82 -4.08
C SER A 316 25.38 10.05 -4.53
N LEU A 317 26.23 10.61 -3.66
CA LEU A 317 27.14 11.71 -4.02
C LEU A 317 28.08 11.29 -5.16
N TYR A 318 28.75 10.14 -5.04
CA TYR A 318 29.67 9.68 -6.08
C TYR A 318 28.95 9.36 -7.40
N GLU A 319 27.74 8.80 -7.37
CA GLU A 319 26.93 8.59 -8.58
C GLU A 319 26.59 9.91 -9.28
N SER A 320 26.16 10.90 -8.50
CA SER A 320 25.81 12.22 -9.01
C SER A 320 27.02 12.96 -9.60
N LEU A 321 28.16 12.91 -8.91
CA LEU A 321 29.42 13.49 -9.40
C LEU A 321 29.95 12.77 -10.64
N LEU A 322 29.83 11.44 -10.71
CA LEU A 322 30.22 10.66 -11.88
C LEU A 322 29.32 10.99 -13.08
N SER A 323 28.02 11.18 -12.86
CA SER A 323 27.07 11.61 -13.89
C SER A 323 27.44 13.00 -14.43
N LYS A 324 27.78 13.96 -13.56
CA LYS A 324 28.30 15.27 -13.96
C LYS A 324 29.60 15.17 -14.76
N TRP A 325 30.54 14.34 -14.31
CA TRP A 325 31.79 14.10 -15.02
C TRP A 325 31.54 13.57 -16.42
N ASN A 326 30.67 12.56 -16.57
CA ASN A 326 30.35 11.98 -17.87
C ASN A 326 29.68 12.98 -18.82
N LYS A 327 28.86 13.91 -18.31
CA LYS A 327 28.29 15.00 -19.10
C LYS A 327 29.37 15.97 -19.59
N ALA A 328 30.26 16.40 -18.69
CA ALA A 328 31.38 17.28 -19.05
C ALA A 328 32.31 16.60 -20.06
N GLU A 329 32.63 15.33 -19.86
CA GLU A 329 33.42 14.53 -20.80
C GLU A 329 32.76 14.47 -22.18
N PHE A 330 31.45 14.24 -22.24
CA PHE A 330 30.70 14.27 -23.50
C PHE A 330 30.75 15.63 -24.20
N GLU A 331 30.58 16.74 -23.46
CA GLU A 331 30.67 18.10 -24.01
C GLU A 331 32.06 18.44 -24.57
N ILE A 332 33.13 18.00 -23.90
CA ILE A 332 34.51 18.18 -24.37
C ILE A 332 34.74 17.40 -25.67
N PHE A 333 34.27 16.15 -25.75
CA PHE A 333 34.48 15.31 -26.92
C PHE A 333 33.52 15.61 -28.08
N GLU A 334 32.33 16.15 -27.83
CA GLU A 334 31.41 16.62 -28.87
C GLU A 334 31.98 17.85 -29.62
N LYS A 335 32.75 18.69 -28.93
CA LYS A 335 33.48 19.84 -29.52
C LYS A 335 34.74 19.43 -30.30
N SER A 336 35.18 18.18 -30.20
CA SER A 336 36.35 17.67 -30.93
C SER A 336 35.98 17.32 -32.39
N PRO A 337 36.80 17.69 -33.39
CA PRO A 337 36.47 17.47 -34.81
C PRO A 337 36.42 15.98 -35.23
N ASN A 338 36.85 15.04 -34.38
CA ASN A 338 36.87 13.61 -34.68
C ASN A 338 35.54 12.92 -34.26
N LYS A 339 34.56 12.95 -35.17
CA LYS A 339 33.21 12.38 -35.00
C LYS A 339 33.18 10.85 -35.14
N THR A 340 33.57 10.11 -34.11
CA THR A 340 33.28 8.65 -34.03
C THR A 340 32.86 8.19 -32.64
N HIS A 341 31.85 8.80 -32.02
CA HIS A 341 31.37 8.31 -30.71
C HIS A 341 29.84 8.19 -30.63
N ARG A 342 29.37 6.96 -30.35
CA ARG A 342 27.96 6.54 -30.34
C ARG A 342 27.42 6.56 -28.90
N ARG A 343 26.39 7.36 -28.61
CA ARG A 343 25.71 7.47 -27.29
C ARG A 343 25.37 6.09 -26.68
N ARG A 344 25.66 5.88 -25.39
CA ARG A 344 25.19 4.73 -24.60
C ARG A 344 24.75 5.13 -23.17
N LYS A 345 23.88 4.31 -22.58
CA LYS A 345 23.12 4.58 -21.33
C LYS A 345 23.98 4.55 -20.05
N ALA A 346 23.56 5.30 -19.03
CA ALA A 346 24.26 5.50 -17.76
C ALA A 346 24.35 4.23 -16.88
N ILE A 347 25.46 4.09 -16.16
CA ILE A 347 25.77 2.98 -15.23
C ILE A 347 25.33 3.33 -13.80
N SER A 348 24.70 2.39 -13.10
CA SER A 348 24.41 2.45 -11.64
C SER A 348 25.54 1.82 -10.85
N LEU A 349 26.00 2.43 -9.74
CA LEU A 349 27.09 1.88 -8.92
C LEU A 349 26.65 0.65 -8.11
N THR A 350 25.37 0.32 -8.07
CA THR A 350 24.83 -0.81 -7.31
C THR A 350 25.19 -2.19 -7.89
N ASN A 351 25.65 -2.27 -9.15
CA ASN A 351 25.87 -3.54 -9.86
C ASN A 351 27.34 -3.88 -10.16
N VAL A 352 28.30 -3.17 -9.55
CA VAL A 352 29.75 -3.26 -9.88
C VAL A 352 30.42 -4.58 -9.45
N GLN A 353 29.70 -5.52 -8.82
CA GLN A 353 30.29 -6.78 -8.34
C GLN A 353 30.22 -7.96 -9.33
N HIS A 354 29.44 -7.88 -10.40
CA HIS A 354 29.38 -8.96 -11.38
C HIS A 354 29.83 -8.51 -12.77
N ASP A 355 30.94 -9.12 -13.16
CA ASP A 355 31.39 -9.43 -14.51
C ASP A 355 31.58 -8.30 -15.53
N ARG A 356 32.77 -8.36 -16.11
CA ARG A 356 33.25 -7.62 -17.28
C ARG A 356 32.15 -7.51 -18.33
N GLY A 357 31.59 -6.32 -18.49
CA GLY A 357 30.56 -6.09 -19.50
C GLY A 357 30.10 -4.65 -19.55
N ILE A 358 30.46 -3.99 -20.65
CA ILE A 358 29.86 -2.77 -21.22
C ILE A 358 30.50 -1.46 -20.74
N GLU A 359 31.69 -1.22 -21.26
CA GLU A 359 32.29 0.10 -21.44
C GLU A 359 31.40 0.94 -22.40
N GLY A 360 30.87 2.05 -21.90
CA GLY A 360 30.23 3.11 -22.68
C GLY A 360 31.19 4.27 -22.89
N CYS A 361 30.99 5.10 -23.92
CA CYS A 361 31.88 6.17 -24.41
C CYS A 361 32.49 7.07 -23.33
N THR A 362 33.59 6.62 -22.74
CA THR A 362 34.43 7.39 -21.83
C THR A 362 35.86 7.02 -22.14
N SER A 363 36.68 8.01 -22.48
CA SER A 363 38.11 7.84 -22.69
C SER A 363 38.82 7.37 -21.40
N ILE A 364 38.23 7.70 -20.24
CA ILE A 364 38.78 7.42 -18.91
C ILE A 364 37.92 6.36 -18.18
N PRO A 365 38.51 5.26 -17.65
CA PRO A 365 37.80 4.27 -16.84
C PRO A 365 37.15 4.84 -15.57
N THR A 366 36.04 4.25 -15.12
CA THR A 366 35.27 4.69 -13.94
C THR A 366 36.13 4.69 -12.65
N GLU A 367 37.01 3.71 -12.50
CA GLU A 367 37.92 3.57 -11.35
C GLU A 367 38.89 4.76 -11.24
N ILE A 368 39.34 5.26 -12.40
CA ILE A 368 40.23 6.42 -12.53
C ILE A 368 39.44 7.70 -12.26
N LYS A 369 38.23 7.86 -12.81
CA LYS A 369 37.36 9.01 -12.48
C LYS A 369 37.11 9.12 -10.98
N LEU A 370 36.77 8.00 -10.34
CA LEU A 370 36.56 7.93 -8.90
C LEU A 370 37.84 8.25 -8.11
N TYR A 371 39.03 7.96 -8.64
CA TYR A 371 40.30 8.34 -8.02
C TYR A 371 40.43 9.86 -7.89
N TYR A 372 40.32 10.57 -9.02
CA TYR A 372 40.49 12.03 -9.06
C TYR A 372 39.39 12.75 -8.29
N LEU A 373 38.13 12.29 -8.40
CA LEU A 373 37.04 12.80 -7.59
C LEU A 373 37.31 12.61 -6.08
N LYS A 374 37.76 11.43 -5.65
CA LYS A 374 38.12 11.20 -4.24
C LYS A 374 39.31 12.05 -3.79
N LYS A 375 40.31 12.24 -4.66
CA LYS A 375 41.49 13.06 -4.38
C LYS A 375 41.09 14.52 -4.16
N TYR A 376 40.28 15.08 -5.07
CA TYR A 376 39.74 16.44 -4.98
C TYR A 376 38.88 16.64 -3.71
N ILE A 377 37.89 15.78 -3.50
CA ILE A 377 37.00 15.85 -2.32
C ILE A 377 37.82 15.77 -1.03
N LYS A 378 38.81 14.88 -0.96
CA LYS A 378 39.67 14.75 0.22
C LYS A 378 40.48 16.02 0.46
N ALA A 379 41.07 16.62 -0.58
CA ALA A 379 41.81 17.86 -0.45
C ALA A 379 40.91 19.00 0.06
N ARG A 380 39.74 19.18 -0.55
CA ARG A 380 38.79 20.22 -0.14
C ARG A 380 38.26 20.02 1.29
N MET A 381 37.91 18.78 1.65
CA MET A 381 37.48 18.46 3.01
C MET A 381 38.58 18.65 4.05
N ASN A 382 39.85 18.40 3.71
CA ASN A 382 40.96 18.67 4.62
C ASN A 382 41.08 20.16 4.94
N ILE A 383 40.92 21.04 3.95
CA ILE A 383 40.91 22.49 4.13
C ILE A 383 39.77 22.91 5.09
N PHE A 384 38.55 22.44 4.83
CA PHE A 384 37.41 22.70 5.72
C PHE A 384 37.65 22.18 7.15
N LEU A 385 38.24 20.98 7.29
CA LEU A 385 38.53 20.41 8.60
C LEU A 385 39.60 21.21 9.35
N SER A 386 40.59 21.79 8.67
CA SER A 386 41.54 22.71 9.31
C SER A 386 40.86 24.00 9.77
N GLU A 387 40.06 24.64 8.92
CA GLU A 387 39.29 25.84 9.26
C GLU A 387 38.38 25.58 10.46
N TYR A 388 37.68 24.45 10.47
CA TYR A 388 36.80 24.05 11.56
C TYR A 388 37.55 23.79 12.88
N ARG A 389 38.77 23.24 12.83
CA ARG A 389 39.60 23.06 14.03
C ARG A 389 40.01 24.40 14.62
N VAL A 390 40.43 25.34 13.77
CA VAL A 390 40.77 26.72 14.18
C VAL A 390 39.55 27.40 14.79
N TYR A 391 38.40 27.34 14.11
CA TYR A 391 37.13 27.83 14.63
C TYR A 391 36.79 27.26 16.00
N LYS A 392 36.89 25.94 16.17
CA LYS A 392 36.57 25.26 17.44
C LYS A 392 37.51 25.67 18.57
N ALA A 393 38.79 25.89 18.28
CA ALA A 393 39.74 26.39 19.26
C ALA A 393 39.39 27.83 19.67
N HIS A 394 39.11 28.71 18.69
CA HIS A 394 38.70 30.09 18.92
C HIS A 394 37.40 30.19 19.74
N TYR A 395 36.37 29.43 19.35
CA TYR A 395 35.10 29.33 20.06
C TYR A 395 35.29 28.90 21.53
N LYS A 396 36.12 27.87 21.78
CA LYS A 396 36.41 27.43 23.15
C LYS A 396 37.14 28.48 23.97
N SER A 397 38.05 29.24 23.35
CA SER A 397 38.77 30.33 24.01
C SER A 397 37.80 31.42 24.44
N ILE A 398 36.98 31.91 23.52
CA ILE A 398 35.95 32.94 23.76
C ILE A 398 34.93 32.44 24.78
N HIS A 399 34.47 31.19 24.68
CA HIS A 399 33.51 30.63 25.63
C HIS A 399 34.08 30.60 27.06
N ARG A 400 35.36 30.26 27.23
CA ARG A 400 36.03 30.29 28.54
C ARG A 400 36.22 31.72 29.05
N GLN A 401 36.56 32.67 28.18
CA GLN A 401 36.68 34.08 28.53
C GLN A 401 35.33 34.68 28.93
N ASN A 402 34.28 34.45 28.15
CA ASN A 402 32.92 34.91 28.47
C ASN A 402 32.38 34.27 29.75
N LEU A 403 32.69 32.99 30.03
CA LEU A 403 32.37 32.40 31.33
C LEU A 403 33.07 33.14 32.47
N LYS A 404 34.38 33.42 32.35
CA LYS A 404 35.13 34.18 33.36
C LYS A 404 34.60 35.60 33.54
N ASN A 405 34.35 36.32 32.45
CA ASN A 405 33.82 37.69 32.49
C ASN A 405 32.42 37.74 33.12
N ARG A 406 31.60 36.70 32.94
CA ARG A 406 30.29 36.60 33.59
C ARG A 406 30.36 36.29 35.09
N PHE A 407 31.44 35.68 35.57
CA PHE A 407 31.67 35.45 37.00
C PHE A 407 32.23 36.67 37.72
N VAL A 408 32.94 37.56 37.00
CA VAL A 408 33.38 38.86 37.51
C VAL A 408 32.23 39.84 37.26
N LEU A 409 31.31 39.95 38.23
CA LEU A 409 30.20 40.90 38.20
C LEU A 409 30.76 42.30 37.82
N GLU A 410 30.20 42.89 36.75
CA GLU A 410 30.47 44.24 36.17
C GLU A 410 31.29 44.35 34.86
N ASN A 411 31.77 43.26 34.24
CA ASN A 411 32.36 43.36 32.89
C ASN A 411 31.37 42.99 31.77
N ASP A 412 30.75 44.00 31.15
CA ASP A 412 29.86 43.87 29.98
C ASP A 412 30.60 43.54 28.66
N ASN A 413 31.92 43.37 28.72
CA ASN A 413 32.75 42.98 27.57
C ASN A 413 32.59 41.47 27.26
N ILE A 414 31.42 41.11 26.72
CA ILE A 414 31.16 39.79 26.13
C ILE A 414 31.73 39.78 24.72
N LEU A 415 32.68 38.88 24.46
CA LEU A 415 33.23 38.71 23.12
C LEU A 415 32.23 37.96 22.24
N ASP A 416 32.01 38.46 21.03
CA ASP A 416 31.17 37.81 20.04
C ASP A 416 31.74 36.45 19.64
N TYR A 417 30.84 35.47 19.48
CA TYR A 417 31.25 34.16 19.00
C TYR A 417 31.59 34.23 17.51
N PRO A 418 32.69 33.59 17.07
CA PRO A 418 33.01 33.52 15.66
C PRO A 418 31.89 32.81 14.89
N ARG A 419 31.73 33.12 13.61
CA ARG A 419 30.82 32.36 12.74
C ARG A 419 31.44 31.01 12.38
N PRO A 420 30.66 29.91 12.40
CA PRO A 420 31.17 28.61 11.99
C PRO A 420 31.48 28.61 10.48
N PRO A 421 32.57 27.97 10.04
CA PRO A 421 32.83 27.82 8.62
C PRO A 421 31.74 26.95 7.99
N GLU A 422 31.29 27.36 6.81
CA GLU A 422 30.25 26.64 6.07
C GLU A 422 30.81 25.36 5.46
N LYS A 423 30.02 24.29 5.49
CA LYS A 423 30.42 23.01 4.91
C LYS A 423 30.47 23.16 3.39
N PRO A 424 31.56 22.75 2.72
CA PRO A 424 31.68 22.88 1.27
C PRO A 424 30.59 22.07 0.57
N ASN A 425 29.84 22.70 -0.32
CA ASN A 425 28.90 22.02 -1.18
C ASN A 425 29.63 21.43 -2.39
N LEU A 426 30.15 20.21 -2.23
CA LEU A 426 30.97 19.52 -3.23
C LEU A 426 30.28 19.41 -4.61
N TYR A 427 28.96 19.35 -4.65
CA TYR A 427 28.23 19.24 -5.92
C TYR A 427 28.18 20.57 -6.67
N GLU A 428 28.03 21.70 -5.97
CA GLU A 428 28.02 23.04 -6.57
C GLU A 428 29.43 23.53 -6.89
N GLU A 429 30.41 23.25 -6.03
CA GLU A 429 31.80 23.65 -6.23
C GLU A 429 32.45 22.98 -7.46
N LEU A 430 31.96 21.81 -7.90
CA LEU A 430 32.38 21.11 -9.12
C LEU A 430 31.60 21.66 -10.34
N THR A 431 32.06 22.81 -10.82
CA THR A 431 31.64 23.44 -12.08
C THR A 431 32.18 22.68 -13.29
N LEU A 432 31.64 22.95 -14.49
CA LEU A 432 32.12 22.36 -15.75
C LEU A 432 33.62 22.62 -15.95
N SER A 433 34.10 23.84 -15.72
CA SER A 433 35.52 24.20 -15.83
C SER A 433 36.45 23.37 -14.96
N LYS A 434 36.09 23.13 -13.70
CA LYS A 434 36.91 22.29 -12.79
C LYS A 434 36.84 20.82 -13.17
N LEU A 435 35.71 20.36 -13.71
CA LEU A 435 35.60 19.00 -14.25
C LEU A 435 36.47 18.85 -15.50
N GLU A 436 36.53 19.84 -16.37
CA GLU A 436 37.45 19.90 -17.52
C GLU A 436 38.91 19.79 -17.06
N GLU A 437 39.33 20.60 -16.09
CA GLU A 437 40.69 20.54 -15.50
C GLU A 437 41.02 19.13 -14.97
N LEU A 438 40.09 18.51 -14.24
CA LEU A 438 40.28 17.16 -13.72
C LEU A 438 40.31 16.10 -14.83
N ILE A 439 39.54 16.27 -15.90
CA ILE A 439 39.54 15.40 -17.09
C ILE A 439 40.87 15.52 -17.83
N PHE A 440 41.37 16.73 -18.09
CA PHE A 440 42.66 16.94 -18.74
C PHE A 440 43.82 16.41 -17.91
N THR A 441 43.78 16.60 -16.59
CA THR A 441 44.77 16.02 -15.68
C THR A 441 44.75 14.49 -15.75
N ALA A 442 43.57 13.89 -15.74
CA ALA A 442 43.43 12.44 -15.85
C ALA A 442 43.92 11.91 -17.21
N LEU A 443 43.67 12.62 -18.31
CA LEU A 443 44.16 12.27 -19.65
C LEU A 443 45.68 12.41 -19.79
N LYS A 444 46.29 13.38 -19.10
CA LYS A 444 47.74 13.54 -19.06
C LYS A 444 48.42 12.39 -18.32
N ASP A 445 47.79 11.91 -17.25
CA ASP A 445 48.30 10.81 -16.41
C ASP A 445 47.95 9.42 -16.99
N LYS A 446 47.63 9.30 -18.29
CA LYS A 446 47.13 8.06 -18.90
C LYS A 446 48.07 6.87 -18.74
N ASP A 447 49.37 7.10 -18.82
CA ASP A 447 50.39 6.06 -18.69
C ASP A 447 50.46 5.49 -17.26
N ASP A 448 50.04 6.26 -16.25
CA ASP A 448 50.07 5.89 -14.83
C ASP A 448 48.79 5.21 -14.33
N TRP A 449 47.76 5.06 -15.18
CA TRP A 449 46.45 4.53 -14.76
C TRP A 449 46.54 3.13 -14.17
N GLN A 450 47.39 2.26 -14.72
CA GLN A 450 47.57 0.90 -14.20
C GLN A 450 48.11 0.93 -12.76
N GLY A 451 49.09 1.80 -12.48
CA GLY A 451 49.64 1.99 -11.13
C GLY A 451 48.58 2.51 -10.15
N ILE A 452 47.74 3.44 -10.58
CA ILE A 452 46.63 3.98 -9.77
C ILE A 452 45.63 2.87 -9.41
N VAL A 453 45.22 2.04 -10.37
CA VAL A 453 44.26 0.94 -10.14
C VAL A 453 44.83 -0.08 -9.16
N ILE A 454 46.08 -0.53 -9.37
CA ILE A 454 46.77 -1.48 -8.48
C ILE A 454 46.88 -0.91 -7.06
N ALA A 455 47.25 0.37 -6.91
CA ALA A 455 47.33 1.03 -5.61
C ALA A 455 45.96 1.08 -4.89
N GLN A 456 44.85 1.25 -5.62
CA GLN A 456 43.51 1.20 -5.04
C GLN A 456 43.13 -0.20 -4.55
N VAL A 457 43.44 -1.24 -5.33
CA VAL A 457 43.17 -2.64 -4.95
C VAL A 457 43.99 -3.02 -3.71
N ASN A 458 45.27 -2.65 -3.68
CA ASN A 458 46.17 -2.92 -2.55
C ASN A 458 45.75 -2.19 -1.26
N ARG A 459 45.16 -0.99 -1.37
CA ARG A 459 44.57 -0.30 -0.21
C ARG A 459 43.36 -1.03 0.35
N ARG A 460 42.53 -1.64 -0.50
CA ARG A 460 41.37 -2.43 -0.06
C ARG A 460 41.79 -3.75 0.59
N SER A 461 42.81 -4.44 0.08
CA SER A 461 43.26 -5.71 0.65
C SER A 461 43.96 -5.55 2.01
N LYS A 462 44.72 -4.46 2.22
CA LYS A 462 45.36 -4.16 3.51
C LYS A 462 44.38 -3.86 4.65
N SER A 463 43.17 -3.38 4.36
CA SER A 463 42.16 -3.12 5.41
C SER A 463 41.46 -4.37 5.95
N PHE A 464 41.59 -5.53 5.28
CA PHE A 464 40.98 -6.80 5.72
C PHE A 464 41.95 -7.73 6.44
N LYS A 465 43.25 -7.41 6.48
CA LYS A 465 44.31 -8.23 7.12
C LYS A 465 44.71 -7.77 8.53
N LYS A 466 43.93 -6.91 9.19
CA LYS A 466 44.19 -6.47 10.57
C LYS A 466 43.08 -6.87 11.51
#